data_AF-A0A938NGT0-F1
#
_entry.id   AF-A0A938NGT0-F1
#
_cell.length_a   1.000
_cell.length_b   1.000
_cell.length_c   1.000
_cell.angle_alpha   90.00
_cell.angle_beta   90.00
_cell.angle_gamma   90.00
#
_symmetry.space_group_name_H-M   'P 1'
#
loop_
_entity.id
_entity.type
_entity.pdbx_description
1 polymer ?
#
loop_
_entity_poly.entity_id
_entity_poly.type
_entity_poly.pdbx_seq_one_letter_code
_entity_poly.pdbx_strand_id
1 'polypeptide(L)'
;MDRSPRRRPKVRSLQPRYAKQRPDEADPLAQATRRCHQGQSDRDEGTVGVPWRLTALRLATGRTVGRRPGGGHESLVSQVEGAGMSLHLKAALWTLTAALALGLASGPAGAEERIYDSELRRFLNEKELNHLEEFMTEEEALKLMLPTSQQIRKETLRLSPDQKHLVESRIGWKFPEESFEVYIGETGASIDGYAMVHNTIGKHKPMTYMVGVDNRGRVTNVELMVFREAKGSEIGRKRFMVQYEDKTVWDPIRINKDIVNVSGATMSVRSLSAGVKRALVLIDEFYLKPQGLGSNQVAAKRAEKGFLGSLFGD
;
A
#
# COMPACT_ATOMS: atom_id res chain seq x y z
N MET A 1 -16.09 70.61 -9.86
CA MET A 1 -15.34 69.47 -9.29
C MET A 1 -14.21 69.16 -10.25
N ASP A 2 -13.07 69.80 -10.00
CA ASP A 2 -11.89 69.85 -10.85
C ASP A 2 -10.99 68.64 -10.58
N ARG A 3 -10.63 67.89 -11.64
CA ARG A 3 -9.77 66.69 -11.57
C ARG A 3 -8.40 67.03 -12.17
N SER A 4 -7.46 67.43 -11.32
CA SER A 4 -6.04 67.48 -11.70
C SER A 4 -5.44 66.07 -11.82
N PRO A 5 -4.68 65.74 -12.88
CA PRO A 5 -3.99 64.47 -12.98
C PRO A 5 -2.67 64.48 -12.20
N ARG A 6 -2.53 63.57 -11.22
CA ARG A 6 -1.29 63.36 -10.45
C ARG A 6 -0.22 62.67 -11.30
N ARG A 7 0.98 63.25 -11.33
CA ARG A 7 2.21 62.74 -11.98
C ARG A 7 2.64 61.40 -11.37
N ARG A 8 2.98 60.42 -12.23
CA ARG A 8 3.62 59.16 -11.83
C ARG A 8 5.12 59.38 -11.54
N PRO A 9 5.68 58.82 -10.46
CA PRO A 9 7.13 58.81 -10.26
C PRO A 9 7.79 57.67 -11.06
N LYS A 10 8.92 57.96 -11.72
CA LYS A 10 9.81 56.98 -12.34
C LYS A 10 10.51 56.16 -11.25
N VAL A 11 10.29 54.85 -11.23
CA VAL A 11 11.09 53.92 -10.41
C VAL A 11 12.12 53.25 -11.31
N ARG A 12 13.36 53.35 -10.84
CA ARG A 12 14.64 53.04 -11.49
C ARG A 12 14.86 51.52 -11.51
N SER A 13 15.21 50.98 -12.67
CA SER A 13 15.59 49.58 -12.84
C SER A 13 16.88 49.27 -12.08
N LEU A 14 16.82 48.32 -11.14
CA LEU A 14 17.99 47.76 -10.47
C LEU A 14 18.26 46.38 -11.09
N GLN A 15 19.31 46.30 -11.90
CA GLN A 15 19.90 45.03 -12.32
C GLN A 15 20.76 44.47 -11.17
N PRO A 16 20.71 43.16 -10.86
CA PRO A 16 21.64 42.55 -9.92
C PRO A 16 23.04 42.44 -10.54
N ARG A 17 24.03 42.97 -9.82
CA ARG A 17 25.46 42.93 -10.15
C ARG A 17 25.99 41.50 -9.99
N TYR A 18 26.64 41.00 -11.04
CA TYR A 18 27.54 39.84 -11.00
C TYR A 18 28.63 40.06 -9.94
N ALA A 19 28.69 39.17 -8.95
CA ALA A 19 29.79 39.11 -7.98
C ALA A 19 30.91 38.24 -8.55
N LYS A 20 32.12 38.82 -8.60
CA LYS A 20 33.36 38.16 -9.04
C LYS A 20 33.79 37.06 -8.07
N GLN A 21 34.22 35.94 -8.65
CA GLN A 21 34.92 34.83 -8.01
C GLN A 21 36.22 35.30 -7.34
N ARG A 22 36.52 34.78 -6.14
CA ARG A 22 37.86 34.72 -5.56
C ARG A 22 38.31 33.25 -5.52
N PRO A 23 39.58 32.94 -5.85
CA PRO A 23 40.10 31.59 -5.80
C PRO A 23 40.69 31.26 -4.40
N ASP A 24 40.93 29.97 -4.20
CA ASP A 24 41.77 29.36 -3.16
C ASP A 24 41.16 29.14 -1.77
N GLU A 25 40.41 28.04 -1.60
CA GLU A 25 40.41 27.30 -0.34
C GLU A 25 40.20 25.79 -0.60
N ALA A 26 41.12 24.99 -0.06
CA ALA A 26 41.34 23.59 -0.38
C ALA A 26 40.38 22.64 0.37
N ASP A 27 40.04 21.55 -0.32
CA ASP A 27 39.15 20.45 0.08
C ASP A 27 39.80 19.50 1.11
N PRO A 28 39.19 19.26 2.30
CA PRO A 28 39.73 18.39 3.33
C PRO A 28 39.26 16.92 3.30
N LEU A 29 38.62 16.40 2.24
CA LEU A 29 38.13 14.99 2.22
C LEU A 29 38.99 14.00 1.41
N ALA A 30 40.17 14.40 0.94
CA ALA A 30 41.08 13.54 0.17
C ALA A 30 42.15 12.80 1.00
N GLN A 31 42.03 12.72 2.33
CA GLN A 31 43.03 12.05 3.21
C GLN A 31 42.38 11.12 4.24
N ALA A 32 41.69 10.08 3.81
CA ALA A 32 41.31 8.97 4.71
C ALA A 32 41.25 7.58 4.04
N THR A 33 41.79 7.45 2.82
CA THR A 33 42.00 6.17 2.14
C THR A 33 43.50 5.96 1.94
N ARG A 34 44.18 5.53 3.01
CA ARG A 34 45.50 4.84 3.02
C ARG A 34 46.00 4.78 4.47
N ARG A 35 45.50 3.82 5.25
CA ARG A 35 46.13 3.20 6.44
C ARG A 35 45.06 2.40 7.19
N CYS A 36 44.95 1.11 6.86
CA CYS A 36 44.56 0.01 7.77
C CYS A 36 44.43 -1.27 6.94
N HIS A 37 45.55 -1.68 6.34
CA HIS A 37 45.81 -3.08 6.02
C HIS A 37 47.20 -3.37 6.57
N GLN A 38 47.26 -4.17 7.65
CA GLN A 38 48.30 -5.12 8.07
C GLN A 38 48.58 -5.12 9.58
N GLY A 39 48.51 -6.33 10.14
CA GLY A 39 48.82 -6.73 11.51
C GLY A 39 47.55 -7.17 12.25
N GLN A 40 47.39 -8.38 12.77
CA GLN A 40 48.23 -9.57 12.81
C GLN A 40 47.32 -10.72 13.30
N SER A 41 47.63 -11.94 12.87
CA SER A 41 47.10 -13.21 13.38
C SER A 41 47.55 -13.51 14.83
N ASP A 42 46.70 -14.17 15.62
CA ASP A 42 46.92 -15.51 16.22
C ASP A 42 46.02 -15.74 17.45
N ARG A 43 45.30 -16.89 17.44
CA ARG A 43 45.00 -17.82 18.57
C ARG A 43 44.15 -17.29 19.77
N ASP A 44 43.19 -18.00 20.37
CA ASP A 44 43.06 -19.44 20.64
C ASP A 44 41.58 -19.90 20.80
N GLU A 45 41.48 -21.23 20.74
CA GLU A 45 40.42 -22.20 21.02
C GLU A 45 39.51 -21.98 22.24
N GLY A 46 38.29 -22.52 22.18
CA GLY A 46 37.35 -22.55 23.30
C GLY A 46 36.01 -23.25 23.02
N THR A 47 36.09 -24.55 22.75
CA THR A 47 35.00 -25.53 22.58
C THR A 47 34.05 -25.61 23.78
N VAL A 48 32.73 -25.48 23.58
CA VAL A 48 31.70 -26.28 24.29
C VAL A 48 30.48 -26.48 23.37
N GLY A 49 30.26 -27.73 22.94
CA GLY A 49 29.01 -28.19 22.34
C GLY A 49 27.93 -28.42 23.41
N VAL A 50 26.66 -28.49 23.04
CA VAL A 50 25.83 -29.73 22.99
C VAL A 50 24.42 -29.32 22.50
N PRO A 51 23.67 -30.21 21.83
CA PRO A 51 22.68 -29.87 20.82
C PRO A 51 21.24 -30.00 21.31
N TRP A 52 20.31 -29.29 20.67
CA TRP A 52 18.89 -29.61 20.76
C TRP A 52 18.31 -29.93 19.38
N ARG A 53 17.44 -30.94 19.41
CA ARG A 53 16.91 -31.71 18.30
C ARG A 53 15.81 -30.96 17.56
N LEU A 54 15.70 -31.32 16.29
CA LEU A 54 14.54 -31.18 15.40
C LEU A 54 13.20 -31.41 16.12
N THR A 55 12.28 -30.46 15.97
CA THR A 55 10.84 -30.76 15.94
C THR A 55 10.18 -29.80 14.97
N ALA A 56 9.82 -30.32 13.81
CA ALA A 56 8.93 -29.67 12.87
C ALA A 56 7.51 -29.71 13.46
N LEU A 57 6.92 -28.55 13.72
CA LEU A 57 5.50 -28.43 14.01
C LEU A 57 4.88 -27.44 13.03
N ARG A 58 4.18 -28.00 12.03
CA ARG A 58 3.17 -27.30 11.23
C ARG A 58 2.09 -26.77 12.18
N LEU A 59 1.87 -25.46 12.18
CA LEU A 59 0.62 -24.87 12.64
C LEU A 59 -0.03 -24.14 11.47
N ALA A 60 -1.02 -24.82 10.90
CA ALA A 60 -2.02 -24.24 10.04
C ALA A 60 -2.96 -23.38 10.91
N THR A 61 -3.03 -22.08 10.63
CA THR A 61 -4.08 -21.21 11.18
C THR A 61 -5.35 -21.40 10.37
N GLY A 62 -6.40 -21.87 11.05
CA GLY A 62 -7.67 -22.24 10.47
C GLY A 62 -8.53 -21.07 9.99
N ARG A 63 -9.22 -21.31 8.87
CA ARG A 63 -10.56 -20.75 8.61
C ARG A 63 -11.56 -21.56 9.44
N THR A 64 -12.26 -20.90 10.34
CA THR A 64 -13.43 -21.47 11.02
C THR A 64 -14.67 -21.27 10.16
N VAL A 65 -15.02 -22.29 9.37
CA VAL A 65 -16.39 -22.48 8.86
C VAL A 65 -17.05 -23.47 9.81
N GLY A 66 -18.07 -23.01 10.54
CA GLY A 66 -18.80 -23.84 11.49
C GLY A 66 -19.53 -24.98 10.79
N ARG A 67 -19.17 -26.23 11.09
CA ARG A 67 -19.97 -27.42 10.77
C ARG A 67 -20.04 -28.30 12.03
N ARG A 68 -21.25 -28.67 12.44
CA ARG A 68 -21.54 -29.55 13.59
C ARG A 68 -20.85 -30.92 13.42
N PRO A 69 -20.42 -31.59 14.50
CA PRO A 69 -19.87 -32.93 14.43
C PRO A 69 -21.01 -33.94 14.29
N GLY A 70 -20.98 -34.74 13.23
CA GLY A 70 -21.89 -35.85 13.00
C GLY A 70 -21.09 -37.07 12.58
N GLY A 71 -21.20 -38.13 13.39
CA GLY A 71 -21.09 -39.56 13.04
C GLY A 71 -19.92 -40.00 12.16
N GLY A 72 -19.01 -40.78 12.74
CA GLY A 72 -18.03 -41.56 11.99
C GLY A 72 -18.71 -42.44 10.94
N HIS A 73 -18.32 -42.25 9.69
CA HIS A 73 -18.54 -43.21 8.62
C HIS A 73 -17.15 -43.74 8.23
N GLU A 74 -16.80 -44.93 8.73
CA GLU A 74 -15.87 -45.80 8.03
C GLU A 74 -16.41 -46.00 6.60
N SER A 75 -15.52 -45.88 5.62
CA SER A 75 -15.87 -46.02 4.22
C SER A 75 -16.32 -47.46 3.95
N LEU A 76 -17.56 -47.60 3.47
CA LEU A 76 -18.17 -48.87 3.04
C LEU A 76 -17.45 -49.55 1.84
N VAL A 77 -16.29 -49.02 1.44
CA VAL A 77 -15.56 -49.39 0.22
C VAL A 77 -14.52 -50.48 0.49
N SER A 78 -14.00 -50.62 1.72
CA SER A 78 -12.95 -51.62 2.01
C SER A 78 -13.48 -53.01 2.40
N GLN A 79 -14.79 -53.25 2.30
CA GLN A 79 -15.41 -54.52 2.76
C GLN A 79 -15.97 -55.42 1.65
N VAL A 80 -15.73 -55.10 0.37
CA VAL A 80 -16.26 -55.88 -0.78
C VAL A 80 -15.19 -56.71 -1.51
N GLU A 81 -13.91 -56.60 -1.16
CA GLU A 81 -12.84 -57.34 -1.85
C GLU A 81 -12.74 -58.84 -1.47
N GLY A 82 -13.48 -59.29 -0.45
CA GLY A 82 -13.42 -60.68 0.05
C GLY A 82 -14.48 -61.65 -0.48
N ALA A 83 -15.48 -61.20 -1.24
CA ALA A 83 -16.56 -62.08 -1.72
C ALA A 83 -16.38 -62.43 -3.20
N GLY A 84 -16.38 -63.72 -3.53
CA GLY A 84 -16.34 -64.26 -4.88
C GLY A 84 -17.59 -63.91 -5.70
N MET A 85 -17.71 -62.64 -6.10
CA MET A 85 -18.78 -62.13 -6.94
C MET A 85 -18.45 -62.31 -8.42
N SER A 86 -19.44 -62.73 -9.22
CA SER A 86 -19.27 -62.91 -10.66
C SER A 86 -18.96 -61.57 -11.37
N LEU A 87 -18.27 -61.66 -12.50
CA LEU A 87 -17.80 -60.49 -13.27
C LEU A 87 -18.95 -59.54 -13.65
N HIS A 88 -20.13 -60.08 -13.94
CA HIS A 88 -21.33 -59.31 -14.28
C HIS A 88 -21.88 -58.50 -13.09
N LEU A 89 -21.78 -59.03 -11.88
CA LEU A 89 -22.27 -58.35 -10.67
C LEU A 89 -21.33 -57.20 -10.27
N LYS A 90 -20.01 -57.38 -10.46
CA LYS A 90 -19.01 -56.33 -10.27
C LYS A 90 -19.18 -55.21 -11.30
N ALA A 91 -19.43 -55.55 -12.56
CA ALA A 91 -19.69 -54.58 -13.63
C ALA A 91 -20.97 -53.78 -13.36
N ALA A 92 -22.06 -54.43 -12.95
CA ALA A 92 -23.31 -53.76 -12.61
C ALA A 92 -23.18 -52.84 -11.38
N LEU A 93 -22.39 -53.23 -10.38
CA LEU A 93 -22.13 -52.38 -9.22
C LEU A 93 -21.26 -51.18 -9.57
N TRP A 94 -20.26 -51.37 -10.46
CA TRP A 94 -19.42 -50.29 -10.98
C TRP A 94 -20.19 -49.30 -11.85
N THR A 95 -21.14 -49.76 -12.67
CA THR A 95 -21.98 -48.85 -13.46
C THR A 95 -22.96 -48.08 -12.58
N LEU A 96 -23.50 -48.71 -11.53
CA LEU A 96 -24.36 -48.03 -10.55
C LEU A 96 -23.59 -47.00 -9.71
N THR A 97 -22.37 -47.31 -9.25
CA THR A 97 -21.55 -46.34 -8.51
C THR A 97 -21.03 -45.22 -9.41
N ALA A 98 -20.67 -45.52 -10.67
CA ALA A 98 -20.31 -44.49 -11.65
C ALA A 98 -21.49 -43.59 -12.01
N ALA A 99 -22.71 -44.13 -12.17
CA ALA A 99 -23.91 -43.34 -12.41
C ALA A 99 -24.30 -42.48 -11.20
N LEU A 100 -24.14 -43.00 -9.98
CA LEU A 100 -24.36 -42.24 -8.74
C LEU A 100 -23.29 -41.14 -8.55
N ALA A 101 -22.04 -41.41 -8.90
CA ALA A 101 -20.96 -40.42 -8.87
C ALA A 101 -21.16 -39.31 -9.93
N LEU A 102 -21.69 -39.65 -11.11
CA LEU A 102 -22.03 -38.68 -12.15
C LEU A 102 -23.26 -37.83 -11.78
N GLY A 103 -24.21 -38.39 -11.03
CA GLY A 103 -25.34 -37.65 -10.47
C GLY A 103 -24.95 -36.69 -9.34
N LEU A 104 -23.95 -37.03 -8.52
CA LEU A 104 -23.47 -36.20 -7.41
C LEU A 104 -22.45 -35.12 -7.82
N ALA A 105 -21.84 -35.23 -9.00
CA ALA A 105 -20.97 -34.20 -9.56
C ALA A 105 -21.75 -32.98 -10.10
N SER A 106 -23.08 -33.10 -10.22
CA SER A 106 -23.99 -32.03 -10.62
C SER A 106 -24.50 -31.28 -9.39
N GLY A 107 -23.59 -30.73 -8.58
CA GLY A 107 -23.97 -29.67 -7.63
C GLY A 107 -24.54 -28.48 -8.41
N PRO A 108 -25.53 -27.73 -7.89
CA PRO A 108 -26.13 -26.63 -8.62
C PRO A 108 -25.04 -25.65 -9.05
N ALA A 109 -24.80 -25.55 -10.36
CA ALA A 109 -23.99 -24.54 -11.00
C ALA A 109 -24.72 -23.20 -10.86
N GLY A 110 -24.56 -22.56 -9.71
CA GLY A 110 -25.29 -21.34 -9.37
C GLY A 110 -25.40 -21.10 -7.88
N ALA A 111 -24.34 -21.33 -7.11
CA ALA A 111 -24.27 -20.74 -5.78
C ALA A 111 -24.18 -19.21 -5.97
N GLU A 112 -25.34 -18.54 -6.02
CA GLU A 112 -25.42 -17.08 -5.98
C GLU A 112 -24.56 -16.61 -4.80
N GLU A 113 -23.51 -15.84 -5.10
CA GLU A 113 -22.67 -15.27 -4.06
C GLU A 113 -23.49 -14.24 -3.30
N ARG A 114 -24.03 -14.67 -2.15
CA ARG A 114 -24.90 -13.86 -1.30
C ARG A 114 -24.07 -13.21 -0.21
N ILE A 115 -23.92 -11.89 -0.29
CA ILE A 115 -23.27 -11.08 0.74
C ILE A 115 -24.33 -10.59 1.73
N TYR A 116 -24.15 -10.91 3.01
CA TYR A 116 -25.02 -10.42 4.09
C TYR A 116 -24.48 -9.12 4.67
N ASP A 117 -25.30 -8.07 4.66
CA ASP A 117 -24.97 -6.77 5.25
C ASP A 117 -25.55 -6.68 6.66
N SER A 118 -24.68 -6.56 7.67
CA SER A 118 -25.06 -6.49 9.08
C SER A 118 -25.78 -5.19 9.46
N GLU A 119 -25.55 -4.09 8.74
CA GLU A 119 -26.19 -2.79 8.99
C GLU A 119 -27.61 -2.79 8.43
N LEU A 120 -27.81 -3.41 7.25
CA LEU A 120 -29.13 -3.54 6.62
C LEU A 120 -29.93 -4.74 7.15
N ARG A 121 -29.27 -5.65 7.88
CA ARG A 121 -29.82 -6.92 8.38
C ARG A 121 -30.47 -7.78 7.29
N ARG A 122 -29.97 -7.69 6.06
CA ARG A 122 -30.47 -8.43 4.90
C ARG A 122 -29.32 -8.78 3.96
N PHE A 123 -29.57 -9.73 3.05
CA PHE A 123 -28.70 -9.96 1.92
C PHE A 123 -28.79 -8.80 0.92
N LEU A 124 -27.66 -8.50 0.27
CA LEU A 124 -27.62 -7.58 -0.85
C LEU A 124 -28.42 -8.14 -2.03
N ASN A 125 -29.11 -7.26 -2.74
CA ASN A 125 -29.80 -7.63 -3.98
C ASN A 125 -28.81 -7.66 -5.16
N GLU A 126 -29.24 -8.20 -6.30
CA GLU A 126 -28.41 -8.34 -7.50
C GLU A 126 -27.86 -6.99 -8.00
N LYS A 127 -28.66 -5.91 -7.94
CA LYS A 127 -28.19 -4.57 -8.35
C LYS A 127 -27.09 -4.04 -7.43
N GLU A 128 -27.18 -4.29 -6.13
CA GLU A 128 -26.17 -3.91 -5.14
C GLU A 128 -24.90 -4.78 -5.28
N LEU A 129 -25.07 -6.06 -5.61
CA LEU A 129 -23.98 -7.00 -5.91
C LEU A 129 -23.26 -6.72 -7.23
N ASN A 130 -23.94 -6.11 -8.20
CA ASN A 130 -23.35 -5.71 -9.48
C ASN A 130 -23.08 -4.21 -9.58
N HIS A 131 -23.23 -3.45 -8.50
CA HIS A 131 -22.97 -2.02 -8.48
C HIS A 131 -21.49 -1.73 -8.79
N LEU A 132 -21.26 -0.81 -9.72
CA LEU A 132 -19.96 -0.33 -10.13
C LEU A 132 -20.11 1.12 -10.59
N GLU A 133 -19.32 2.00 -10.00
CA GLU A 133 -19.23 3.42 -10.33
C GLU A 133 -17.79 3.71 -10.73
N GLU A 134 -17.59 4.13 -11.97
CA GLU A 134 -16.31 4.61 -12.49
C GLU A 134 -16.26 6.13 -12.38
N PHE A 135 -15.24 6.62 -11.70
CA PHE A 135 -15.05 8.04 -11.46
C PHE A 135 -14.10 8.65 -12.49
N MET A 136 -13.03 7.92 -12.84
CA MET A 136 -12.06 8.32 -13.84
C MET A 136 -11.17 7.13 -14.25
N THR A 137 -10.54 7.26 -15.40
CA THR A 137 -9.52 6.33 -15.89
C THR A 137 -8.18 6.52 -15.18
N GLU A 138 -7.30 5.54 -15.28
CA GLU A 138 -5.93 5.62 -14.75
C GLU A 138 -5.14 6.77 -15.39
N GLU A 139 -5.28 6.98 -16.69
CA GLU A 139 -4.62 8.08 -17.41
C GLU A 139 -5.08 9.46 -16.95
N GLU A 140 -6.38 9.63 -16.70
CA GLU A 140 -6.95 10.87 -16.15
C GLU A 140 -6.45 11.11 -14.73
N ALA A 141 -6.42 10.07 -13.90
CA ALA A 141 -5.86 10.16 -12.55
C ALA A 141 -4.38 10.56 -12.59
N LEU A 142 -3.57 9.98 -13.48
CA LEU A 142 -2.15 10.33 -13.62
C LEU A 142 -1.94 11.80 -13.99
N LYS A 143 -2.76 12.35 -14.89
CA LYS A 143 -2.72 13.78 -15.24
C LYS A 143 -3.00 14.68 -14.04
N LEU A 144 -3.85 14.23 -13.10
CA LEU A 144 -4.12 14.95 -11.86
C LEU A 144 -3.01 14.81 -10.83
N MET A 145 -2.32 13.66 -10.77
CA MET A 145 -1.23 13.41 -9.81
C MET A 145 0.09 14.07 -10.23
N LEU A 146 0.38 14.08 -11.53
CA LEU A 146 1.65 14.50 -12.13
C LEU A 146 1.44 15.53 -13.26
N PRO A 147 0.76 16.67 -12.99
CA PRO A 147 0.34 17.60 -14.04
C PRO A 147 1.50 18.31 -14.74
N THR A 148 2.65 18.42 -14.08
CA THR A 148 3.82 19.14 -14.60
C THR A 148 4.85 18.26 -15.28
N SER A 149 4.69 16.93 -15.23
CA SER A 149 5.70 15.99 -15.70
C SER A 149 5.70 15.84 -17.21
N GLN A 150 6.89 15.90 -17.81
CA GLN A 150 7.08 15.69 -19.24
C GLN A 150 7.04 14.20 -19.62
N GLN A 151 7.52 13.35 -18.72
CA GLN A 151 7.51 11.90 -18.89
C GLN A 151 6.98 11.23 -17.64
N ILE A 152 6.25 10.14 -17.81
CA ILE A 152 5.79 9.29 -16.72
C ILE A 152 6.27 7.88 -17.02
N ARG A 153 7.12 7.33 -16.14
CA ARG A 153 7.52 5.93 -16.20
C ARG A 153 6.73 5.10 -15.18
N LYS A 154 6.42 3.86 -15.55
CA LYS A 154 5.80 2.88 -14.65
C LYS A 154 6.85 1.88 -14.16
N GLU A 155 6.88 1.66 -12.86
CA GLU A 155 7.75 0.72 -12.18
C GLU A 155 6.92 -0.22 -11.29
N THR A 156 7.42 -1.44 -11.07
CA THR A 156 6.85 -2.36 -10.08
C THR A 156 7.79 -2.49 -8.89
N LEU A 157 7.43 -1.87 -7.77
CA LEU A 157 8.11 -2.02 -6.50
C LEU A 157 7.75 -3.39 -5.89
N ARG A 158 8.65 -4.37 -5.97
CA ARG A 158 8.50 -5.65 -5.27
C ARG A 158 9.20 -5.60 -3.92
N LEU A 159 8.51 -5.99 -2.86
CA LEU A 159 9.05 -6.00 -1.51
C LEU A 159 9.63 -7.38 -1.16
N SER A 160 10.87 -7.40 -0.66
CA SER A 160 11.38 -8.56 0.06
C SER A 160 10.62 -8.75 1.39
N PRO A 161 10.68 -9.94 2.02
CA PRO A 161 10.06 -10.17 3.33
C PRO A 161 10.52 -9.16 4.40
N ASP A 162 11.81 -8.83 4.42
CA ASP A 162 12.38 -7.87 5.37
C ASP A 162 11.90 -6.44 5.09
N GLN A 163 11.85 -6.04 3.82
CA GLN A 163 11.31 -4.74 3.39
C GLN A 163 9.84 -4.60 3.76
N LYS A 164 9.05 -5.66 3.54
CA LYS A 164 7.64 -5.70 3.93
C LYS A 164 7.50 -5.56 5.44
N HIS A 165 8.27 -6.31 6.22
CA HIS A 165 8.24 -6.22 7.68
C HIS A 165 8.61 -4.83 8.20
N LEU A 166 9.59 -4.17 7.57
CA LEU A 166 9.98 -2.80 7.88
C LEU A 166 8.81 -1.83 7.65
N VAL A 167 8.13 -1.93 6.50
CA VAL A 167 6.95 -1.10 6.20
C VAL A 167 5.81 -1.37 7.19
N GLU A 168 5.50 -2.63 7.45
CA GLU A 168 4.46 -3.05 8.42
C GLU A 168 4.74 -2.50 9.82
N SER A 169 6.01 -2.50 10.25
CA SER A 169 6.44 -1.96 11.54
C SER A 169 6.27 -0.44 11.62
N ARG A 170 6.50 0.28 10.51
CA ARG A 170 6.32 1.74 10.46
C ARG A 170 4.86 2.17 10.42
N ILE A 171 4.01 1.44 9.69
CA ILE A 171 2.57 1.76 9.61
C ILE A 171 1.81 1.24 10.83
N GLY A 172 2.22 0.11 11.42
CA GLY A 172 1.60 -0.50 12.59
C GLY A 172 0.48 -1.50 12.26
N TRP A 173 0.42 -1.99 11.02
CA TRP A 173 -0.49 -3.07 10.60
C TRP A 173 0.12 -3.89 9.46
N LYS A 174 -0.43 -5.09 9.26
CA LYS A 174 -0.02 -5.99 8.19
C LYS A 174 -0.84 -5.78 6.93
N PHE A 175 -0.25 -6.09 5.77
CA PHE A 175 -0.95 -6.02 4.50
C PHE A 175 -0.60 -7.19 3.58
N PRO A 176 -1.55 -7.68 2.75
CA PRO A 176 -1.32 -8.86 1.93
C PRO A 176 -0.39 -8.60 0.73
N GLU A 177 -0.39 -7.40 0.17
CA GLU A 177 0.32 -7.08 -1.06
C GLU A 177 1.84 -7.30 -0.93
N GLU A 178 2.47 -7.76 -2.02
CA GLU A 178 3.91 -8.00 -2.11
C GLU A 178 4.59 -7.09 -3.13
N SER A 179 3.80 -6.48 -4.01
CA SER A 179 4.28 -5.54 -5.02
C SER A 179 3.30 -4.40 -5.24
N PHE A 180 3.83 -3.25 -5.65
CA PHE A 180 3.07 -2.05 -5.92
C PHE A 180 3.46 -1.46 -7.27
N GLU A 181 2.47 -0.97 -8.01
CA GLU A 181 2.71 -0.20 -9.22
C GLU A 181 2.95 1.26 -8.84
N VAL A 182 4.11 1.78 -9.27
CA VAL A 182 4.55 3.14 -8.99
C VAL A 182 4.76 3.86 -10.31
N TYR A 183 4.12 5.00 -10.45
CA TYR A 183 4.32 5.91 -11.57
C TYR A 183 5.25 7.02 -11.08
N ILE A 184 6.25 7.34 -11.88
CA ILE A 184 7.27 8.32 -11.53
C ILE A 184 7.27 9.39 -12.62
N GLY A 185 6.91 10.61 -12.21
CA GLY A 185 6.86 11.77 -13.08
C GLY A 185 8.20 12.47 -13.13
N GLU A 186 8.67 12.76 -14.34
CA GLU A 186 9.97 13.38 -14.58
C GLU A 186 9.89 14.56 -15.53
N THR A 187 10.73 15.55 -15.22
CA THR A 187 11.02 16.68 -16.08
C THR A 187 12.53 16.80 -16.24
N GLY A 188 13.04 16.45 -17.42
CA GLY A 188 14.48 16.39 -17.65
C GLY A 188 15.14 15.35 -16.73
N ALA A 189 16.06 15.81 -15.87
CA ALA A 189 16.76 14.96 -14.91
C ALA A 189 16.15 14.99 -13.49
N SER A 190 15.08 15.75 -13.27
CA SER A 190 14.42 15.85 -11.96
C SER A 190 13.16 15.01 -11.88
N ILE A 191 12.98 14.34 -10.75
CA ILE A 191 11.72 13.71 -10.38
C ILE A 191 10.78 14.78 -9.83
N ASP A 192 9.61 14.92 -10.45
CA ASP A 192 8.57 15.86 -10.03
C ASP A 192 7.72 15.25 -8.90
N GLY A 193 7.46 13.94 -8.99
CA GLY A 193 6.69 13.22 -7.99
C GLY A 193 6.43 11.77 -8.37
N TYR A 194 5.57 11.15 -7.58
CA TYR A 194 5.21 9.75 -7.61
C TYR A 194 3.69 9.61 -7.58
N ALA A 195 3.15 8.54 -8.16
CA ALA A 195 1.78 8.13 -7.97
C ALA A 195 1.69 6.61 -7.79
N MET A 196 0.79 6.15 -6.91
CA MET A 196 0.61 4.73 -6.63
C MET A 196 -0.86 4.34 -6.77
N VAL A 197 -1.12 3.26 -7.50
CA VAL A 197 -2.46 2.66 -7.59
C VAL A 197 -2.65 1.68 -6.45
N HIS A 198 -3.79 1.78 -5.79
CA HIS A 198 -4.19 0.89 -4.71
C HIS A 198 -5.54 0.24 -5.00
N ASN A 199 -5.60 -1.06 -4.75
CA ASN A 199 -6.81 -1.86 -4.81
C ASN A 199 -7.06 -2.43 -3.41
N THR A 200 -8.04 -1.88 -2.70
CA THR A 200 -8.33 -2.30 -1.32
C THR A 200 -9.81 -2.62 -1.15
N ILE A 201 -10.13 -3.50 -0.21
CA ILE A 201 -11.52 -3.83 0.12
C ILE A 201 -12.12 -2.68 0.94
N GLY A 202 -13.27 -2.19 0.52
CA GLY A 202 -14.09 -1.24 1.27
C GLY A 202 -14.80 -1.93 2.43
N LYS A 203 -16.10 -2.20 2.27
CA LYS A 203 -16.90 -2.95 3.25
C LYS A 203 -16.91 -4.44 2.91
N HIS A 204 -17.17 -4.75 1.65
CA HIS A 204 -17.33 -6.09 1.09
C HIS A 204 -16.59 -6.27 -0.24
N LYS A 205 -16.41 -5.20 -1.03
CA LYS A 205 -15.88 -5.24 -2.40
C LYS A 205 -14.68 -4.32 -2.60
N PRO A 206 -13.86 -4.57 -3.64
CA PRO A 206 -12.68 -3.77 -3.89
C PRO A 206 -13.02 -2.40 -4.49
N MET A 207 -12.31 -1.39 -4.02
CA MET A 207 -12.24 -0.05 -4.60
C MET A 207 -10.81 0.23 -5.06
N THR A 208 -10.72 0.99 -6.15
CA THR A 208 -9.47 1.30 -6.84
C THR A 208 -9.27 2.81 -6.80
N TYR A 209 -8.13 3.27 -6.27
CA TYR A 209 -7.80 4.70 -6.14
C TYR A 209 -6.31 4.92 -6.36
N MET A 210 -5.94 6.16 -6.66
CA MET A 210 -4.57 6.58 -6.85
C MET A 210 -4.17 7.62 -5.80
N VAL A 211 -2.94 7.50 -5.30
CA VAL A 211 -2.34 8.45 -4.35
C VAL A 211 -1.12 9.08 -5.00
N GLY A 212 -1.13 10.40 -5.16
CA GLY A 212 -0.01 11.19 -5.65
C GLY A 212 0.82 11.75 -4.50
N VAL A 213 2.14 11.73 -4.65
CA VAL A 213 3.11 12.22 -3.66
C VAL A 213 4.16 13.04 -4.39
N ASP A 214 4.46 14.25 -3.91
CA ASP A 214 5.51 15.08 -4.50
C ASP A 214 6.92 14.54 -4.21
N ASN A 215 7.94 15.14 -4.83
CA ASN A 215 9.34 14.83 -4.56
C ASN A 215 9.85 15.21 -3.16
N ARG A 216 8.97 15.70 -2.27
CA ARG A 216 9.24 16.02 -0.86
C ARG A 216 8.47 15.14 0.12
N GLY A 217 7.71 14.15 -0.38
CA GLY A 217 6.96 13.23 0.45
C GLY A 217 5.65 13.79 1.01
N ARG A 218 5.05 14.77 0.33
CA ARG A 218 3.71 15.31 0.62
C ARG A 218 2.70 14.75 -0.35
N VAL A 219 1.51 14.40 0.13
CA VAL A 219 0.40 14.03 -0.74
C VAL A 219 0.03 15.23 -1.62
N THR A 220 0.09 15.05 -2.94
CA THR A 220 -0.37 16.07 -3.90
C THR A 220 -1.86 15.94 -4.14
N ASN A 221 -2.36 14.72 -4.31
CA ASN A 221 -3.76 14.44 -4.55
C ASN A 221 -4.11 12.97 -4.23
N VAL A 222 -5.39 12.70 -4.02
CA VAL A 222 -5.94 11.34 -3.88
C VAL A 222 -7.22 11.28 -4.69
N GLU A 223 -7.33 10.32 -5.61
CA GLU A 223 -8.50 10.21 -6.48
C GLU A 223 -9.03 8.78 -6.50
N LEU A 224 -10.35 8.65 -6.34
CA LEU A 224 -11.04 7.37 -6.51
C LEU A 224 -11.24 7.14 -8.01
N MET A 225 -10.91 5.95 -8.51
CA MET A 225 -11.04 5.59 -9.92
C MET A 225 -12.24 4.67 -10.15
N VAL A 226 -12.35 3.60 -9.35
CA VAL A 226 -13.46 2.63 -9.45
C VAL A 226 -13.96 2.26 -8.07
N PHE A 227 -15.28 2.31 -7.89
CA PHE A 227 -15.96 1.95 -6.65
C PHE A 227 -17.03 0.90 -6.93
N ARG A 228 -17.01 -0.21 -6.18
CA ARG A 228 -17.86 -1.38 -6.50
C ARG A 228 -18.92 -1.67 -5.44
N GLU A 229 -19.12 -0.75 -4.49
CA GLU A 229 -20.06 -0.93 -3.38
C GLU A 229 -21.33 -0.11 -3.61
N ALA A 230 -22.48 -0.64 -3.20
CA ALA A 230 -23.77 0.04 -3.37
C ALA A 230 -23.91 1.37 -2.60
N LYS A 231 -23.06 1.60 -1.58
CA LYS A 231 -23.10 2.81 -0.75
C LYS A 231 -21.69 3.23 -0.34
N GLY A 232 -21.50 4.55 -0.19
CA GLY A 232 -20.25 5.12 0.29
C GLY A 232 -19.36 5.68 -0.82
N SER A 233 -19.86 5.80 -2.05
CA SER A 233 -19.12 6.40 -3.16
C SER A 233 -18.86 7.89 -2.95
N GLU A 234 -19.48 8.51 -1.94
CA GLU A 234 -19.21 9.89 -1.52
C GLU A 234 -17.77 10.12 -1.07
N ILE A 235 -17.01 9.07 -0.72
CA ILE A 235 -15.58 9.18 -0.46
C ILE A 235 -14.81 9.64 -1.72
N GLY A 236 -15.33 9.38 -2.92
CA GLY A 236 -14.75 9.82 -4.19
C GLY A 236 -14.93 11.31 -4.48
N ARG A 237 -15.67 12.05 -3.66
CA ARG A 237 -15.88 13.49 -3.87
C ARG A 237 -14.60 14.25 -3.56
N LYS A 238 -14.22 15.20 -4.43
CA LYS A 238 -13.07 16.09 -4.23
C LYS A 238 -13.03 16.74 -2.83
N ARG A 239 -14.19 17.20 -2.33
CA ARG A 239 -14.32 17.81 -0.99
C ARG A 239 -13.88 16.89 0.16
N PHE A 240 -13.96 15.58 -0.02
CA PHE A 240 -13.53 14.61 0.97
C PHE A 240 -12.04 14.31 0.81
N MET A 241 -11.56 14.17 -0.42
CA MET A 241 -10.17 13.83 -0.73
C MET A 241 -9.17 14.94 -0.38
N VAL A 242 -9.59 16.20 -0.43
CA VAL A 242 -8.75 17.36 -0.03
C VAL A 242 -8.18 17.23 1.40
N GLN A 243 -8.81 16.43 2.26
CA GLN A 243 -8.33 16.19 3.62
C GLN A 243 -6.97 15.47 3.66
N TYR A 244 -6.56 14.82 2.58
CA TYR A 244 -5.27 14.14 2.49
C TYR A 244 -4.15 15.02 1.94
N GLU A 245 -4.48 16.14 1.26
CA GLU A 245 -3.50 17.03 0.65
C GLU A 245 -2.49 17.55 1.69
N ASP A 246 -1.24 17.72 1.25
CA ASP A 246 -0.09 18.14 2.05
C ASP A 246 0.32 17.23 3.22
N LYS A 247 -0.42 16.15 3.51
CA LYS A 247 -0.02 15.19 4.53
C LYS A 247 1.28 14.49 4.17
N THR A 248 2.10 14.24 5.17
CA THR A 248 3.40 13.59 5.07
C THR A 248 3.45 12.29 5.88
N VAL A 249 4.56 11.57 5.77
CA VAL A 249 4.83 10.38 6.58
C VAL A 249 4.78 10.64 8.10
N TRP A 250 4.92 11.88 8.53
CA TRP A 250 4.86 12.28 9.95
C TRP A 250 3.44 12.52 10.44
N ASP A 251 2.53 12.86 9.54
CA ASP A 251 1.19 13.26 9.92
C ASP A 251 0.34 12.04 10.27
N PRO A 252 -0.46 12.13 11.34
CA PRO A 252 -1.43 11.09 11.65
C PRO A 252 -2.58 11.12 10.63
N ILE A 253 -3.06 9.92 10.28
CA ILE A 253 -4.19 9.71 9.36
C ILE A 253 -5.20 8.79 10.05
N ARG A 254 -5.81 9.28 11.13
CA ARG A 254 -6.80 8.54 11.92
C ARG A 254 -8.20 9.06 11.62
N ILE A 255 -9.11 8.14 11.33
CA ILE A 255 -10.52 8.44 11.11
C ILE A 255 -11.15 9.00 12.39
N ASN A 256 -12.08 9.95 12.25
CA ASN A 256 -12.75 10.66 13.34
C ASN A 256 -11.80 11.45 14.26
N LYS A 257 -10.56 11.69 13.81
CA LYS A 257 -9.59 12.56 14.48
C LYS A 257 -8.94 13.50 13.49
N ASP A 258 -8.21 12.93 12.52
CA ASP A 258 -7.46 13.66 11.49
C ASP A 258 -8.19 13.69 10.14
N ILE A 259 -9.06 12.70 9.90
CA ILE A 259 -9.89 12.57 8.71
C ILE A 259 -11.36 12.48 9.14
N VAL A 260 -12.18 13.40 8.64
CA VAL A 260 -13.64 13.37 8.81
C VAL A 260 -14.19 12.17 8.06
N ASN A 261 -15.05 11.39 8.72
CA ASN A 261 -15.64 10.20 8.15
C ASN A 261 -16.88 10.51 7.29
N VAL A 262 -17.24 9.57 6.40
CA VAL A 262 -18.48 9.59 5.63
C VAL A 262 -19.45 8.59 6.26
N SER A 263 -20.66 9.04 6.58
CA SER A 263 -21.70 8.21 7.21
C SER A 263 -22.03 6.98 6.35
N GLY A 264 -21.88 5.78 6.92
CA GLY A 264 -22.13 4.52 6.23
C GLY A 264 -21.00 4.09 5.28
N ALA A 265 -19.84 4.78 5.29
CA ALA A 265 -18.66 4.42 4.50
C ALA A 265 -17.40 4.26 5.38
N THR A 266 -17.57 4.04 6.69
CA THR A 266 -16.47 3.98 7.67
C THR A 266 -15.38 2.98 7.28
N MET A 267 -15.77 1.80 6.78
CA MET A 267 -14.81 0.77 6.35
C MET A 267 -14.03 1.20 5.11
N SER A 268 -14.70 1.81 4.13
CA SER A 268 -14.04 2.36 2.95
C SER A 268 -13.10 3.51 3.32
N VAL A 269 -13.53 4.46 4.16
CA VAL A 269 -12.65 5.53 4.65
C VAL A 269 -11.43 4.96 5.37
N ARG A 270 -11.60 3.88 6.14
CA ARG A 270 -10.49 3.21 6.84
C ARG A 270 -9.48 2.61 5.88
N SER A 271 -9.94 1.84 4.91
CA SER A 271 -9.07 1.21 3.92
C SER A 271 -8.34 2.24 3.07
N LEU A 272 -9.03 3.30 2.65
CA LEU A 272 -8.44 4.42 1.93
C LEU A 272 -7.35 5.13 2.75
N SER A 273 -7.67 5.55 3.99
CA SER A 273 -6.71 6.19 4.90
C SER A 273 -5.48 5.32 5.17
N ALA A 274 -5.68 4.01 5.37
CA ALA A 274 -4.59 3.06 5.54
C ALA A 274 -3.71 2.98 4.27
N GLY A 275 -4.31 2.91 3.09
CA GLY A 275 -3.55 2.90 1.84
C GLY A 275 -2.80 4.20 1.57
N VAL A 276 -3.37 5.37 1.89
CA VAL A 276 -2.66 6.66 1.79
C VAL A 276 -1.43 6.67 2.71
N LYS A 277 -1.57 6.23 3.96
CA LYS A 277 -0.45 6.14 4.89
C LYS A 277 0.64 5.17 4.40
N ARG A 278 0.22 4.05 3.82
CA ARG A 278 1.13 3.05 3.23
C ARG A 278 1.86 3.62 2.02
N ALA A 279 1.19 4.33 1.12
CA ALA A 279 1.82 5.00 -0.02
C ALA A 279 2.92 5.96 0.43
N LEU A 280 2.61 6.81 1.42
CA LEU A 280 3.60 7.74 1.99
C LEU A 280 4.83 7.03 2.56
N VAL A 281 4.65 5.91 3.28
CA VAL A 281 5.78 5.13 3.82
C VAL A 281 6.57 4.44 2.72
N LEU A 282 5.91 3.86 1.70
CA LEU A 282 6.59 3.21 0.58
C LEU A 282 7.44 4.21 -0.23
N ILE A 283 6.87 5.37 -0.55
CA ILE A 283 7.59 6.43 -1.27
C ILE A 283 8.76 6.98 -0.43
N ASP A 284 8.52 7.25 0.85
CA ASP A 284 9.57 7.71 1.77
C ASP A 284 10.73 6.71 1.84
N GLU A 285 10.45 5.42 2.01
CA GLU A 285 11.48 4.41 2.24
C GLU A 285 12.27 4.05 0.99
N PHE A 286 11.60 3.85 -0.15
CA PHE A 286 12.23 3.26 -1.34
C PHE A 286 12.61 4.28 -2.40
N TYR A 287 12.04 5.48 -2.36
CA TYR A 287 12.32 6.50 -3.37
C TYR A 287 12.99 7.74 -2.77
N LEU A 288 12.51 8.27 -1.63
CA LEU A 288 13.05 9.51 -1.05
C LEU A 288 14.32 9.29 -0.23
N LYS A 289 14.34 8.29 0.68
CA LYS A 289 15.51 8.02 1.53
C LYS A 289 16.79 7.70 0.74
N PRO A 290 16.77 6.87 -0.33
CA PRO A 290 17.97 6.61 -1.14
C PRO A 290 18.53 7.86 -1.81
N GLN A 291 17.69 8.86 -2.07
CA GLN A 291 18.09 10.16 -2.62
C GLN A 291 18.51 11.17 -1.54
N GLY A 292 18.48 10.79 -0.26
CA GLY A 292 18.70 11.71 0.86
C GLY A 292 17.54 12.67 1.14
N LEU A 293 16.41 12.55 0.44
CA LEU A 293 15.24 13.43 0.63
C LEU A 293 14.23 12.90 1.66
N GLY A 294 14.45 11.69 2.16
CA GLY A 294 13.52 11.01 3.06
C GLY A 294 13.49 11.55 4.50
N SER A 295 12.55 10.99 5.26
CA SER A 295 12.23 11.30 6.65
C SER A 295 13.46 11.46 7.57
N ASN A 296 14.45 10.59 7.46
CA ASN A 296 15.63 10.63 8.34
C ASN A 296 16.36 11.98 8.32
N GLN A 297 16.50 12.61 7.14
CA GLN A 297 17.16 13.92 7.03
C GLN A 297 16.25 15.08 7.44
N VAL A 298 14.95 15.00 7.09
CA VAL A 298 13.97 16.02 7.49
C VAL A 298 13.82 16.06 9.02
N ALA A 299 13.88 14.90 9.67
CA ALA A 299 13.88 14.79 11.13
C ALA A 299 15.12 15.43 11.76
N ALA A 300 16.31 15.17 11.22
CA ALA A 300 17.55 15.80 11.68
C ALA A 300 17.49 17.33 11.57
N LYS A 301 17.04 17.86 10.42
CA LYS A 301 16.87 19.32 10.22
C LYS A 301 15.81 19.93 11.14
N ARG A 302 14.70 19.22 11.41
CA ARG A 302 13.68 19.67 12.38
C ARG A 302 14.22 19.69 13.81
N ALA A 303 15.01 18.68 14.20
CA ALA A 303 15.64 18.63 15.52
C ALA A 303 16.65 19.77 15.70
N GLU A 304 17.50 20.03 14.70
CA GLU A 304 18.42 21.18 14.69
C GLU A 304 17.68 22.52 14.77
N LYS A 305 16.61 22.70 13.98
CA LYS A 305 15.81 23.93 14.01
C LYS A 305 15.09 24.13 15.35
N GLY A 306 14.57 23.06 15.96
CA GLY A 306 13.96 23.10 17.29
C GLY A 306 14.97 23.40 18.39
N PHE A 307 16.18 22.84 18.29
CA PHE A 307 17.29 23.11 19.20
C PHE A 307 17.80 24.56 19.07
N LEU A 308 18.02 25.05 17.85
CA LEU A 308 18.45 26.44 17.63
C LEU A 308 17.36 27.44 18.00
N GLY A 309 16.09 27.11 17.75
CA GLY A 309 14.95 27.94 18.17
C GLY A 309 14.82 28.04 19.69
N SER A 310 15.21 27.01 20.45
CA SER A 310 15.23 27.10 21.92
C SER A 310 16.48 27.77 22.48
N LEU A 311 17.61 27.74 21.74
CA LEU A 311 18.86 28.38 22.16
C LEU A 311 18.88 29.89 21.88
N PHE A 312 18.19 30.34 20.84
CA PHE A 312 18.18 31.73 20.35
C PHE A 312 16.77 32.34 20.37
N GLY A 313 15.97 31.99 21.38
CA GLY A 313 14.55 32.37 21.49
C GLY A 313 14.23 33.85 21.19
N ASP A 314 13.00 34.02 20.70
CA ASP A 314 12.28 35.25 20.28
C ASP A 314 12.70 36.58 20.91
#